data_AF-A0A2E6MR67-F1
#
_entry.id   AF-A0A2E6MR67-F1
#
_cell.length_a   1.000
_cell.length_b   1.000
_cell.length_c   1.000
_cell.angle_alpha   90.00
_cell.angle_beta   90.00
_cell.angle_gamma   90.00
#
_symmetry.space_group_name_H-M   'P 1'
#
loop_
_entity.id
_entity.type
_entity.pdbx_description
1 polymer ?
#
loop_
_entity_poly.entity_id
_entity_poly.type
_entity_poly.pdbx_seq_one_letter_code
_entity_poly.pdbx_strand_id
1 'polypeptide(L)'
;MAGITRVNGFGQFAQGTVYSVAQLKAFIIDAGASLAAEDDGAKEAMELLIQEVQPLMYYSTGTDGTVSVVCDGHGVDAASMQARIRALGSSAGPNNYDFSGATVGAAASLTVA
;
A
#
# COMPACT_ATOMS: atom_id res chain seq x y z
N MET A 1 -21.02 27.71 33.84
CA MET A 1 -20.53 26.38 33.42
C MET A 1 -19.57 26.60 32.25
N ALA A 2 -18.27 26.47 32.47
CA ALA A 2 -17.29 26.64 31.40
C ALA A 2 -17.29 25.36 30.54
N GLY A 3 -17.70 25.48 29.28
CA GLY A 3 -17.61 24.39 28.32
C GLY A 3 -16.15 24.20 27.95
N ILE A 4 -15.52 23.14 28.46
CA ILE A 4 -14.21 22.72 27.96
C ILE A 4 -14.46 22.15 26.57
N THR A 5 -14.02 22.86 25.53
CA THR A 5 -14.01 22.32 24.17
C THR A 5 -13.17 21.05 24.18
N ARG A 6 -13.79 19.92 23.85
CA ARG A 6 -13.10 18.63 23.83
C ARG A 6 -12.05 18.70 22.72
N VAL A 7 -10.77 18.70 23.08
CA VAL A 7 -9.67 18.58 22.12
C VAL A 7 -9.66 17.20 21.46
N ASN A 8 -10.14 16.18 22.17
CA ASN A 8 -10.29 14.82 21.67
C ASN A 8 -11.71 14.28 21.99
N GLY A 9 -12.38 13.74 20.98
CA GLY A 9 -13.63 12.98 21.12
C GLY A 9 -14.94 13.69 20.71
N PHE A 10 -15.82 12.87 20.12
CA PHE A 10 -17.09 13.13 19.42
C PHE A 10 -16.92 13.70 17.98
N GLY A 11 -17.37 12.94 16.98
CA GLY A 11 -17.33 13.31 15.55
C GLY A 11 -16.22 12.65 14.69
N GLN A 12 -15.20 12.04 15.30
CA GLN A 12 -14.07 11.40 14.60
C GLN A 12 -14.05 9.86 14.67
N PHE A 13 -15.17 9.23 15.04
CA PHE A 13 -15.31 7.76 15.11
C PHE A 13 -16.43 7.26 14.20
N ALA A 14 -16.59 7.89 13.02
CA ALA A 14 -17.58 7.44 12.06
C ALA A 14 -17.24 6.01 11.61
N GLN A 15 -18.22 5.11 11.69
CA GLN A 15 -18.07 3.73 11.20
C GLN A 15 -17.85 3.75 9.68
N GLY A 16 -17.02 2.85 9.16
CA GLY A 16 -16.71 2.78 7.73
C GLY A 16 -15.58 3.71 7.27
N THR A 17 -14.75 4.23 8.18
CA THR A 17 -13.54 4.99 7.85
C THR A 17 -12.33 4.33 8.50
N VAL A 18 -11.23 4.21 7.74
CA VAL A 18 -9.94 3.78 8.29
C VAL A 18 -9.30 4.97 8.98
N TYR A 19 -9.07 4.84 10.28
CA TYR A 19 -8.35 5.84 11.06
C TYR A 19 -6.96 5.34 11.42
N SER A 20 -5.99 6.23 11.33
CA SER A 20 -4.65 6.01 11.84
C SER A 20 -4.43 6.86 13.09
N VAL A 21 -3.92 6.25 14.16
CA VAL A 21 -3.56 6.95 15.41
C VAL A 21 -2.12 7.47 15.39
N ALA A 22 -1.41 7.19 14.31
CA ALA A 22 -0.05 7.62 14.04
C ALA A 22 0.04 8.12 12.58
N GLN A 23 1.25 8.45 12.12
CA GLN A 23 1.47 8.85 10.74
C GLN A 23 1.55 7.62 9.81
N LEU A 24 0.55 6.76 9.85
CA LEU A 24 0.48 5.57 9.00
C LEU A 24 -0.60 5.72 7.95
N LYS A 25 -0.32 5.25 6.74
CA LYS A 25 -1.31 5.07 5.68
C LYS A 25 -1.31 3.63 5.21
N ALA A 26 -2.50 3.11 4.94
CA ALA A 26 -2.70 1.81 4.33
C ALA A 26 -3.08 1.99 2.86
N PHE A 27 -2.48 1.18 1.99
CA PHE A 27 -2.71 1.17 0.57
C PHE A 27 -3.00 -0.25 0.09
N ILE A 28 -3.82 -0.34 -0.96
CA ILE A 28 -3.95 -1.55 -1.77
C ILE A 28 -3.29 -1.28 -3.12
N ILE A 29 -2.34 -2.12 -3.46
CA ILE A 29 -1.57 -2.06 -4.70
C ILE A 29 -2.08 -3.18 -5.60
N ASP A 30 -2.41 -2.85 -6.84
CA ASP A 30 -2.54 -3.80 -7.94
C ASP A 30 -1.28 -3.65 -8.80
N ALA A 31 -0.43 -4.67 -8.82
CA ALA A 31 0.82 -4.65 -9.58
C ALA A 31 0.60 -4.72 -11.11
N GLY A 32 -0.63 -4.98 -11.57
CA GLY A 32 -1.03 -5.02 -12.98
C GLY A 32 -1.04 -6.42 -13.58
N ALA A 33 -0.33 -7.37 -12.97
CA ALA A 33 -0.31 -8.79 -13.36
C ALA A 33 -0.02 -9.70 -12.16
N SER A 34 -0.14 -11.02 -12.37
CA SER A 34 0.16 -12.02 -11.33
C SER A 34 1.61 -11.94 -10.85
N LEU A 35 1.81 -12.02 -9.53
CA LEU A 35 3.13 -12.01 -8.88
C LEU A 35 3.56 -13.40 -8.37
N ALA A 36 2.81 -14.46 -8.67
CA ALA A 36 3.05 -15.80 -8.12
C ALA A 36 4.29 -16.52 -8.66
N ALA A 37 4.87 -16.04 -9.76
CA ALA A 37 6.15 -16.52 -10.29
C ALA A 37 7.27 -15.48 -10.12
N GLU A 38 7.02 -14.47 -9.27
CA GLU A 38 7.94 -13.36 -9.01
C GLU A 38 8.31 -13.25 -7.53
N ASP A 39 8.08 -14.33 -6.77
CA ASP A 39 8.34 -14.45 -5.33
C ASP A 39 9.23 -15.65 -4.95
N ASP A 40 9.72 -16.42 -5.92
CA ASP A 40 10.46 -17.66 -5.71
C ASP A 40 11.97 -17.53 -5.98
N GLY A 41 12.42 -16.35 -6.41
CA GLY A 41 13.82 -16.03 -6.69
C GLY A 41 14.30 -14.69 -6.13
N ALA A 42 15.55 -14.37 -6.44
CA ALA A 42 16.20 -13.13 -6.01
C ALA A 42 16.02 -12.02 -7.05
N LYS A 43 15.78 -10.80 -6.58
CA LYS A 43 15.57 -9.58 -7.38
C LYS A 43 14.36 -9.66 -8.31
N GLU A 44 13.38 -10.47 -7.96
CA GLU A 44 12.13 -10.58 -8.70
C GLU A 44 11.16 -9.47 -8.35
N ALA A 45 10.06 -9.38 -9.09
CA ALA A 45 9.13 -8.25 -9.02
C ALA A 45 8.62 -8.02 -7.59
N MET A 46 8.38 -9.07 -6.80
CA MET A 46 7.93 -8.90 -5.41
C MET A 46 9.00 -8.29 -4.52
N GLU A 47 10.26 -8.71 -4.65
CA GLU A 47 11.36 -8.12 -3.88
C GLU A 47 11.52 -6.63 -4.24
N LEU A 48 11.51 -6.32 -5.53
CA LEU A 48 11.65 -4.94 -6.03
C LEU A 48 10.50 -4.04 -5.57
N LEU A 49 9.26 -4.55 -5.60
CA LEU A 49 8.08 -3.84 -5.13
C LEU A 49 8.19 -3.50 -3.65
N ILE A 50 8.58 -4.46 -2.81
CA ILE A 50 8.70 -4.25 -1.35
C ILE A 50 9.87 -3.33 -1.02
N GLN A 51 10.99 -3.43 -1.75
CA GLN A 51 12.12 -2.50 -1.60
C GLN A 51 11.74 -1.06 -1.95
N GLU A 52 10.94 -0.86 -2.99
CA GLU A 52 10.45 0.48 -3.36
C GLU A 52 9.43 0.98 -2.34
N VAL A 53 8.42 0.19 -1.99
CA VAL A 53 7.33 0.64 -1.12
C VAL A 53 7.78 0.86 0.34
N GLN A 54 8.79 0.11 0.80
CA GLN A 54 9.29 0.13 2.18
C GLN A 54 8.19 0.05 3.25
N PRO A 55 7.33 -0.99 3.20
CA PRO A 55 6.21 -1.12 4.12
C PRO A 55 6.66 -1.49 5.54
N LEU A 56 5.90 -1.03 6.54
CA LEU A 56 6.00 -1.49 7.93
C LEU A 56 5.29 -2.83 8.14
N MET A 57 4.27 -3.09 7.31
CA MET A 57 3.54 -4.35 7.25
C MET A 57 2.99 -4.52 5.85
N TYR A 58 3.04 -5.72 5.29
CA TYR A 58 2.47 -6.02 3.99
C TYR A 58 1.85 -7.42 3.96
N TYR A 59 0.95 -7.61 3.02
CA TYR A 59 0.34 -8.90 2.70
C TYR A 59 0.15 -8.99 1.19
N SER A 60 0.66 -10.05 0.58
CA SER A 60 0.41 -10.36 -0.83
C SER A 60 -0.73 -11.36 -0.93
N THR A 61 -1.73 -11.02 -1.73
CA THR A 61 -2.95 -11.81 -1.93
C THR A 61 -2.71 -12.86 -3.01
N GLY A 62 -1.93 -13.90 -2.67
CA GLY A 62 -1.71 -15.06 -3.55
C GLY A 62 -1.33 -14.69 -4.99
N THR A 63 -2.03 -15.30 -5.96
CA THR A 63 -1.72 -15.16 -7.39
C THR A 63 -2.13 -13.83 -8.02
N ASP A 64 -2.93 -13.00 -7.36
CA ASP A 64 -3.72 -11.98 -8.06
C ASP A 64 -3.05 -10.59 -8.09
N GLY A 65 -1.72 -10.55 -7.99
CA GLY A 65 -0.92 -9.31 -8.16
C GLY A 65 -1.22 -8.20 -7.14
N THR A 66 -2.09 -8.49 -6.17
CA THR A 66 -2.63 -7.52 -5.23
C THR A 66 -1.85 -7.57 -3.93
N VAL A 67 -1.31 -6.44 -3.50
CA VAL A 67 -0.50 -6.33 -2.28
C VAL A 67 -1.09 -5.24 -1.39
N SER A 68 -1.49 -5.63 -0.18
CA SER A 68 -1.92 -4.70 0.86
C SER A 68 -0.71 -4.26 1.68
N VAL A 69 -0.53 -2.96 1.87
CA VAL A 69 0.64 -2.41 2.58
C VAL A 69 0.24 -1.35 3.60
N VAL A 70 0.97 -1.28 4.69
CA VAL A 70 0.95 -0.18 5.66
C VAL A 70 2.32 0.47 5.66
N CYS A 71 2.38 1.79 5.47
CA CYS A 71 3.63 2.54 5.38
C CYS A 71 3.54 3.87 6.13
N ASP A 72 4.69 4.54 6.26
CA ASP A 72 4.75 5.92 6.76
C ASP A 72 4.04 6.86 5.78
N GLY A 73 3.09 7.63 6.32
CA GLY A 73 2.27 8.57 5.57
C GLY A 73 2.93 9.92 5.30
N HIS A 74 4.20 10.13 5.70
CA HIS A 74 4.90 11.40 5.53
C HIS A 74 5.08 11.80 4.06
N GLY A 75 4.23 12.69 3.55
CA GLY A 75 4.33 13.14 2.15
C GLY A 75 4.09 12.04 1.11
N VAL A 76 3.56 10.89 1.53
CA VAL A 76 3.19 9.78 0.66
C VAL A 76 1.68 9.73 0.53
N ASP A 77 1.19 9.76 -0.70
CA ASP A 77 -0.19 9.47 -1.10
C ASP A 77 -0.24 8.39 -2.19
N ALA A 78 -1.46 7.96 -2.54
CA ALA A 78 -1.65 6.89 -3.52
C ALA A 78 -1.05 7.25 -4.90
N ALA A 79 -1.11 8.51 -5.33
CA ALA A 79 -0.56 8.93 -6.61
C ALA A 79 0.98 8.90 -6.62
N SER A 80 1.60 9.39 -5.55
CA SER A 80 3.05 9.33 -5.35
C SER A 80 3.56 7.89 -5.28
N MET A 81 2.84 6.99 -4.58
CA MET A 81 3.20 5.58 -4.48
C MET A 81 3.04 4.87 -5.82
N GLN A 82 1.95 5.15 -6.54
CA GLN A 82 1.75 4.62 -7.89
C GLN A 82 2.85 5.07 -8.85
N ALA A 83 3.25 6.34 -8.81
CA ALA A 83 4.33 6.85 -9.66
C ALA A 83 5.67 6.15 -9.37
N ARG A 84 5.97 5.90 -8.10
CA ARG A 84 7.17 5.18 -7.66
C ARG A 84 7.20 3.74 -8.14
N ILE A 85 6.09 3.00 -7.98
CA ILE A 85 5.98 1.61 -8.47
C ILE A 85 6.13 1.56 -9.99
N ARG A 86 5.46 2.46 -10.72
CA ARG A 86 5.59 2.53 -12.18
C ARG A 86 6.99 2.90 -12.66
N ALA A 87 7.78 3.60 -11.84
CA ALA A 87 9.17 3.92 -12.16
C ALA A 87 10.09 2.69 -12.16
N LEU A 88 9.68 1.56 -11.58
CA LEU A 88 10.36 0.26 -11.75
C LEU A 88 10.33 -0.21 -13.21
N GLY A 89 9.39 0.30 -14.01
CA GLY A 89 9.34 0.12 -15.46
C GLY A 89 8.75 -1.21 -15.91
N SER A 90 8.95 -1.51 -17.20
CA SER A 90 8.37 -2.67 -17.89
C SER A 90 9.29 -3.90 -17.96
N SER A 91 10.36 -3.91 -17.18
CA SER A 91 11.38 -4.97 -17.20
C SER A 91 12.02 -5.12 -15.83
N ALA A 92 11.17 -5.15 -14.80
CA ALA A 92 11.61 -5.33 -13.43
C ALA A 92 11.96 -6.81 -13.18
N GLY A 93 13.15 -7.03 -12.63
CA GLY A 93 13.63 -8.36 -12.28
C GLY A 93 14.00 -9.27 -13.46
N PRO A 94 14.41 -10.51 -13.17
CA PRO A 94 14.88 -11.46 -14.18
C PRO A 94 13.79 -11.93 -15.16
N ASN A 95 12.53 -11.90 -14.76
CA ASN A 95 11.39 -12.32 -15.59
C ASN A 95 10.76 -11.18 -16.41
N ASN A 96 11.38 -10.00 -16.40
CA ASN A 96 10.91 -8.80 -17.11
C ASN A 96 9.47 -8.40 -16.76
N TYR A 97 9.11 -8.43 -15.47
CA TYR A 97 7.80 -8.02 -15.01
C TYR A 97 7.50 -6.55 -15.36
N ASP A 98 6.24 -6.26 -15.69
CA ASP A 98 5.81 -4.93 -16.12
C ASP A 98 4.95 -4.22 -15.06
N PHE A 99 5.54 -3.21 -14.39
CA PHE A 99 4.84 -2.37 -13.42
C PHE A 99 4.18 -1.13 -14.03
N SER A 100 4.28 -0.89 -15.34
CA SER A 100 3.78 0.34 -15.97
C SER A 100 2.26 0.54 -15.81
N GLY A 101 1.52 -0.58 -15.71
CA GLY A 101 0.08 -0.62 -15.47
C GLY A 101 -0.35 -0.55 -14.01
N ALA A 102 0.59 -0.60 -13.04
CA ALA A 102 0.27 -0.74 -11.62
C ALA A 102 -0.64 0.39 -11.12
N THR A 103 -1.59 0.08 -10.23
CA THR A 103 -2.50 1.05 -9.61
C THR A 103 -2.43 0.99 -8.09
N VAL A 104 -2.64 2.12 -7.43
CA VAL A 104 -2.62 2.20 -5.96
C VAL A 104 -3.86 2.93 -5.46
N GLY A 105 -4.56 2.30 -4.52
CA GLY A 105 -5.70 2.89 -3.82
C GLY A 105 -5.40 3.10 -2.34
N ALA A 106 -5.86 4.21 -1.76
CA ALA A 106 -5.90 4.34 -0.30
C ALA A 106 -6.91 3.35 0.28
N ALA A 107 -6.59 2.74 1.42
CA ALA A 107 -7.48 1.76 2.05
C ALA A 107 -8.80 2.42 2.52
N ALA A 108 -9.92 1.89 2.03
CA ALA A 108 -11.26 2.28 2.47
C ALA A 108 -11.78 1.39 3.62
N SER A 109 -11.20 0.20 3.79
CA SER A 109 -11.53 -0.76 4.84
C SER A 109 -10.28 -1.50 5.31
N LEU A 110 -10.31 -2.05 6.53
CA LEU A 110 -9.26 -2.91 7.08
C LEU A 110 -9.89 -4.22 7.57
N THR A 111 -9.43 -5.34 7.01
CA THR A 111 -9.87 -6.69 7.37
C THR A 111 -8.68 -7.52 7.82
N VAL A 112 -8.82 -8.27 8.90
CA VAL A 112 -7.81 -9.23 9.39
C VAL A 112 -8.51 -10.59 9.49
N ALA A 113 -8.34 -11.44 8.48
CA ALA A 113 -8.96 -12.77 8.38
C ALA A 113 -7.94 -13.80 7.90
#